data_AF-A0A660QZV7-F1
#
_entry.id   AF-A0A660QZV7-F1
#
_cell.length_a   1.000
_cell.length_b   1.000
_cell.length_c   1.000
_cell.angle_alpha   90.00
_cell.angle_beta   90.00
_cell.angle_gamma   90.00
#
_symmetry.space_group_name_H-M   'P 1'
#
loop_
_entity.id
_entity.type
_entity.pdbx_description
1 polymer ?
#
loop_
_entity_poly.entity_id
_entity_poly.type
_entity_poly.pdbx_seq_one_letter_code
_entity_poly.pdbx_strand_id
1 'polypeptide(L)' 'MTKNITLRMDEQLLKDVKHIAVERDMSVSAWINQLVEKATKKDVRYEIAAKEIMRMMEEAQDYGDGGKTYTRDEMHER' A
#
# COMPACT_ATOMS: atom_id res chain seq x y z
N MET A 1 -0.86 1.89 21.94
CA MET A 1 -1.02 3.19 22.63
C MET A 1 -1.14 4.28 21.58
N THR A 2 -2.06 5.22 21.76
CA THR A 2 -2.19 6.41 20.91
C THR A 2 -1.35 7.57 21.46
N LYS A 3 -0.76 8.39 20.57
CA LYS A 3 -0.01 9.60 20.93
C LYS A 3 -0.66 10.81 20.26
N ASN A 4 -0.68 11.95 20.96
CA ASN A 4 -1.24 13.19 20.43
C ASN A 4 -0.20 13.92 19.57
N ILE A 5 -0.66 14.51 18.46
CA ILE A 5 0.13 15.33 17.56
C ILE A 5 -0.60 16.65 17.35
N THR A 6 0.11 17.77 17.46
CA THR A 6 -0.41 19.10 17.14
C THR A 6 0.01 19.48 15.72
N LEU A 7 -0.95 19.82 14.87
CA LEU A 7 -0.73 20.25 13.49
C LEU A 7 -1.08 21.73 13.34
N ARG A 8 -0.24 22.47 12.62
CA ARG A 8 -0.58 23.83 12.15
C ARG A 8 -1.10 23.73 10.73
N MET A 9 -2.19 24.44 10.46
CA MET A 9 -2.84 24.52 9.16
C MET A 9 -3.34 25.95 8.97
N ASP A 10 -3.38 26.40 7.72
CA ASP A 10 -4.04 27.66 7.40
C ASP A 10 -5.54 27.57 7.66
N GLU A 11 -6.18 28.74 7.81
CA GLU A 11 -7.59 28.81 8.20
C GLU A 11 -8.51 28.20 7.15
N GLN A 12 -8.18 28.36 5.86
CA GLN A 12 -9.01 27.86 4.78
C GLN A 12 -8.96 26.33 4.73
N LEU A 13 -7.76 25.75 4.82
CA LEU A 13 -7.57 24.31 4.91
C LEU A 13 -8.32 23.72 6.11
N LEU A 14 -8.29 24.37 7.29
CA LEU A 14 -9.04 23.89 8.44
C LEU A 14 -10.57 23.89 8.20
N LYS A 15 -11.11 24.85 7.44
CA LYS A 15 -12.53 24.89 7.06
C LYS A 15 -12.86 23.73 6.11
N ASP A 16 -12.04 23.52 5.10
CA ASP A 16 -12.25 22.46 4.10
C ASP A 16 -12.19 21.07 4.77
N VAL A 17 -11.22 20.87 5.66
CA VAL A 17 -11.07 19.63 6.45
C VAL A 17 -12.31 19.36 7.32
N LYS A 18 -12.88 20.38 7.96
CA LYS A 18 -14.11 20.23 8.74
C LYS A 18 -15.30 19.87 7.86
N HIS A 19 -15.42 20.51 6.70
CA HIS A 19 -16.49 20.23 5.75
C HIS A 19 -16.47 18.77 5.29
N ILE A 20 -15.29 18.28 4.87
CA ILE A 20 -15.13 16.89 4.42
C ILE A 20 -15.41 15.91 5.56
N ALA A 21 -14.98 16.22 6.79
CA ALA A 21 -15.24 15.37 7.94
C ALA A 21 -16.76 15.23 8.20
N VAL A 22 -17.51 16.34 8.12
CA VAL A 22 -18.97 16.34 8.25
C VAL A 22 -19.65 15.55 7.13
N GLU A 23 -19.25 15.77 5.87
CA GLU A 23 -19.80 15.04 4.72
C GLU A 23 -19.58 13.52 4.82
N ARG A 24 -18.54 13.09 5.55
CA ARG A 24 -18.19 11.69 5.77
C ARG A 24 -18.75 11.11 7.06
N ASP A 25 -19.51 11.87 7.84
CA ASP A 25 -20.00 11.50 9.18
C ASP A 25 -18.85 11.08 10.12
N MET A 26 -17.78 11.88 10.13
CA MET A 26 -16.56 11.63 10.90
C MET A 26 -16.11 12.87 11.67
N SER A 27 -15.35 12.67 12.75
CA SER A 27 -14.58 13.77 13.34
C SER A 27 -13.35 14.09 12.49
N VAL A 28 -12.85 15.33 12.59
CA VAL A 28 -11.61 15.75 11.91
C VAL A 28 -10.45 14.83 12.27
N SER A 29 -10.28 14.49 13.55
CA SER A 29 -9.21 13.58 13.99
C SER A 29 -9.38 12.17 13.42
N ALA A 30 -10.61 11.64 13.36
CA ALA A 30 -10.86 10.33 12.77
C ALA A 30 -10.55 10.32 11.26
N TRP A 31 -10.93 11.38 10.55
CA TRP A 31 -10.67 11.52 9.12
C TRP A 31 -9.17 11.64 8.82
N ILE A 32 -8.45 12.48 9.57
CA ILE A 32 -6.98 12.61 9.44
C ILE A 32 -6.29 11.28 9.75
N ASN A 33 -6.68 10.58 10.82
CA ASN A 33 -6.11 9.28 11.15
C ASN A 33 -6.31 8.26 10.00
N GLN A 34 -7.50 8.25 9.38
CA GLN A 34 -7.77 7.37 8.24
C GLN A 34 -6.88 7.72 7.02
N LEU A 35 -6.64 9.01 6.75
CA LEU A 35 -5.75 9.43 5.67
C LEU A 35 -4.30 9.00 5.93
N VAL A 36 -3.80 9.20 7.15
CA VAL A 36 -2.45 8.77 7.55
C VAL A 36 -2.32 7.26 7.48
N GLU A 37 -3.33 6.51 7.92
CA GLU A 37 -3.34 5.05 7.83
C GLU A 37 -3.34 4.57 6.36
N LYS A 38 -4.10 5.21 5.48
CA LYS A 38 -4.10 4.88 4.05
C LYS A 38 -2.75 5.17 3.39
N ALA A 39 -2.15 6.31 3.70
CA ALA A 39 -0.83 6.68 3.18
C ALA A 39 0.24 5.66 3.61
N THR A 40 0.30 5.36 4.91
CA THR A 40 1.28 4.41 5.46
C THR A 40 1.06 2.97 4.99
N LYS A 41 -0.18 2.50 4.88
CA LYS A 41 -0.47 1.14 4.39
C LYS A 41 -0.10 0.95 2.92
N LYS A 42 -0.25 1.97 2.08
CA LYS A 42 0.06 1.87 0.65
C LYS A 42 1.55 1.63 0.43
N ASP A 43 2.38 2.41 1.12
CA ASP A 43 3.83 2.31 1.01
C ASP A 43 4.34 0.98 1.59
N VAL A 44 3.82 0.57 2.75
CA VAL A 44 4.17 -0.70 3.38
C VAL A 44 3.80 -1.91 2.52
N ARG A 45 2.61 -1.92 1.90
CA ARG A 45 2.19 -3.04 1.03
C ARG A 45 3.07 -3.19 -0.19
N TYR A 46 3.42 -2.07 -0.82
CA TYR A 46 4.32 -2.08 -1.98
C TYR A 46 5.70 -2.60 -1.58
N GLU A 47 6.29 -2.08 -0.50
CA GLU A 47 7.61 -2.51 -0.04
C GLU A 47 7.66 -3.98 0.36
N ILE A 48 6.62 -4.49 1.03
CA ILE A 48 6.52 -5.91 1.40
C ILE A 48 6.46 -6.77 0.13
N ALA A 49 5.58 -6.45 -0.81
CA ALA A 49 5.45 -7.20 -2.05
C ALA A 49 6.75 -7.19 -2.87
N ALA A 50 7.41 -6.04 -2.97
CA ALA A 50 8.68 -5.91 -3.67
C ALA A 50 9.79 -6.77 -3.01
N LYS A 51 9.92 -6.72 -1.68
CA LYS A 51 10.89 -7.55 -0.95
C LYS A 51 10.62 -9.03 -1.11
N GLU A 52 9.35 -9.43 -1.09
CA GLU A 52 8.95 -10.83 -1.22
C GLU A 52 9.25 -11.38 -2.63
N ILE A 53 8.95 -10.61 -3.69
CA ILE A 53 9.30 -10.98 -5.06
C ILE A 53 10.82 -11.10 -5.24
N MET A 54 11.59 -10.13 -4.74
CA MET A 54 13.06 -10.17 -4.86
C MET A 54 13.64 -11.39 -4.14
N ARG A 55 13.16 -11.70 -2.93
CA ARG A 55 13.54 -12.92 -2.21
C ARG A 55 13.17 -14.18 -3.01
N MET A 56 11.96 -14.25 -3.57
CA MET A 56 11.55 -15.40 -4.38
C MET A 56 12.43 -15.58 -5.62
N MET A 57 12.89 -14.49 -6.22
CA MET A 57 13.81 -14.53 -7.37
C MET A 57 15.21 -14.98 -6.97
N GLU A 58 15.72 -14.53 -5.81
CA GLU A 58 17.02 -14.97 -5.27
C GLU A 58 17.01 -16.43 -4.83
N GLU A 59 15.90 -16.89 -4.24
CA GLU A 59 15.70 -18.27 -3.79
C GLU A 59 15.15 -19.19 -4.89
N ALA A 60 14.89 -18.67 -6.08
CA ALA A 60 14.33 -19.46 -7.18
C ALA A 60 15.28 -20.60 -7.54
N GLN A 61 14.79 -21.82 -7.38
CA GLN A 61 15.53 -23.01 -7.79
C GLN A 61 15.67 -23.02 -9.31
N ASP A 62 16.86 -23.38 -9.80
CA ASP A 62 17.05 -23.73 -11.20
C ASP A 62 16.28 -25.02 -11.50
N TYR A 63 15.23 -24.91 -12.32
CA TYR A 63 14.39 -26.05 -12.71
C TYR A 63 15.05 -26.93 -13.79
N GLY A 64 16.31 -26.67 -14.13
CA GLY A 64 17.16 -27.58 -14.91
C GLY A 64 16.92 -27.54 -16.41
N ASP A 65 16.10 -26.60 -16.89
CA ASP A 65 15.83 -26.38 -18.31
C ASP A 65 16.69 -25.27 -18.93
N GLY A 66 17.62 -24.70 -18.15
CA GLY A 66 18.58 -23.71 -18.64
C GLY A 66 17.90 -22.44 -19.16
N GLY A 67 16.71 -22.10 -18.67
CA GLY A 67 15.95 -20.95 -19.14
C GLY A 67 15.17 -21.22 -20.44
N LYS A 68 14.85 -22.48 -20.73
CA LYS A 68 14.00 -22.83 -21.86
C LYS A 68 12.65 -22.11 -21.74
N THR A 69 12.26 -21.41 -22.79
CA THR A 69 10.96 -20.75 -22.86
C THR A 69 9.97 -21.73 -23.47
N TYR A 70 8.87 -21.99 -22.76
CA TYR A 70 7.78 -22.82 -23.27
C TYR A 70 6.75 -21.96 -23.99
N THR A 71 6.24 -22.45 -25.11
CA THR A 71 5.01 -21.92 -25.69
C THR A 71 3.82 -22.30 -24.80
N ARG A 72 2.74 -21.53 -24.91
CA ARG A 72 1.52 -21.77 -24.14
C ARG A 72 0.96 -23.18 -24.39
N ASP A 73 1.03 -23.65 -25.63
CA ASP A 73 0.52 -24.95 -26.03
C ASP A 73 1.35 -26.09 -25.41
N GLU A 74 2.69 -25.96 -25.40
CA GLU A 74 3.61 -26.91 -24.74
C GLU A 74 3.38 -27.01 -23.21
N MET A 75 2.88 -25.96 -22.55
CA MET A 75 2.54 -26.01 -21.11
C MET A 75 1.18 -26.65 -20.82
N HIS A 76 0.29 -26.72 -21.80
CA HIS A 76 -1.07 -27.24 -21.62
C HIS A 76 -1.22 -28.72 -21.99
N GLU A 77 -0.30 -29.26 -22.79
CA GLU A 77 -0.20 -30.70 -23.06
C GLU A 77 0.36 -31.41 -21.82
N ARG A 78 -0.53 -31.96 -20.98
CA ARG A 78 -0.20 -32.84 -19.86
C ARG A 78 -0.30 -34.31 -20.26
#